data_AF-A0A4P9YVD4-F1
#
_entry.id   AF-A0A4P9YVD4-F1
#
_cell.length_a   1.000
_cell.length_b   1.000
_cell.length_c   1.000
_cell.angle_alpha   90.00
_cell.angle_beta   90.00
_cell.angle_gamma   90.00
#
_symmetry.space_group_name_H-M   'P 1'
#
loop_
_entity.id
_entity.type
_entity.pdbx_description
1 polymer ?
#
loop_
_entity_poly.entity_id
_entity_poly.type
_entity_poly.pdbx_seq_one_letter_code
_entity_poly.pdbx_strand_id
1 'polypeptide(L)'
;SKQQEKETLAKHEEHRQSLTVPPRPYWDKTTTAEQLQQAERESFVEWRRGLAQLEEDHGLVLTPFEKNIEVWRQLWRVVERSDLIVQIVDARNPLFFRSTDLEIYVKEIDPRKRCLLLINKADMLTPNQRRLWASYFERVGVEFIYFSALKAGTARASPDDDDDEVEEEEEEEEEEEADEASTSTTDVPASHGKEEEEEEEEEEAIRVLSAEQLADRLLAECPSMEGQRDAAGQQRKANIGLVGYPNVGKSSTINALVGAKCVAVGSTPGKTKHFQTIHLTDQLLLCDCPGLVFPSFATTKAAMVCDGVLPIDQLREYTGPMGLVAQRIPKWFIEATYGIRIIMRSEEEGGTGIPTAEEVLVAYATARGFMKSGMGNPDESRAARCILKDYVNGKLLFCHPPPSHDAAAFNEEIHDPTVFEQKFERKKLVGEARQVSMMMHWWHMFIMAHVWLAAI
;
A
#
# COMPACT_ATOMS: atom_id res chain seq x y z
N SER A 1 -19.46 17.82 -9.94
CA SER A 1 -20.75 17.57 -9.25
C SER A 1 -20.90 16.07 -8.98
N LYS A 2 -21.53 15.63 -7.87
CA LYS A 2 -21.72 14.19 -7.54
C LYS A 2 -22.39 13.39 -8.68
N GLN A 3 -23.22 14.05 -9.50
CA GLN A 3 -23.87 13.41 -10.64
C GLN A 3 -22.90 13.12 -11.79
N GLN A 4 -22.00 14.06 -12.12
CA GLN A 4 -20.95 13.85 -13.11
C GLN A 4 -20.00 12.73 -12.67
N GLU A 5 -19.69 12.64 -11.38
CA GLU A 5 -18.85 11.58 -10.84
C GLU A 5 -19.49 10.20 -11.01
N LYS A 6 -20.78 10.06 -10.73
CA LYS A 6 -21.53 8.82 -10.97
C LYS A 6 -21.57 8.45 -12.46
N GLU A 7 -21.77 9.42 -13.35
CA GLU A 7 -21.75 9.20 -14.79
C GLU A 7 -20.38 8.74 -15.29
N THR A 8 -19.29 9.36 -14.78
CA THR A 8 -17.92 8.95 -15.08
C THR A 8 -17.65 7.53 -14.58
N LEU A 9 -18.06 7.18 -13.36
CA LEU A 9 -17.90 5.83 -12.80
C LEU A 9 -18.69 4.78 -13.59
N ALA A 10 -19.89 5.10 -14.07
CA ALA A 10 -20.67 4.20 -14.91
C ALA A 10 -19.95 3.90 -16.24
N LYS A 11 -19.36 4.92 -16.87
CA LYS A 11 -18.53 4.74 -18.07
C LYS A 11 -17.27 3.92 -17.79
N HIS A 12 -16.66 4.08 -16.62
CA HIS A 12 -15.50 3.26 -16.24
C HIS A 12 -15.87 1.78 -16.16
N GLU A 13 -17.03 1.43 -15.59
CA GLU A 13 -17.48 0.04 -15.50
C GLU A 13 -17.80 -0.54 -16.88
N GLU A 14 -18.45 0.24 -17.76
CA GLU A 14 -18.77 -0.16 -19.13
C GLU A 14 -17.52 -0.54 -19.93
N HIS A 15 -16.44 0.23 -19.80
CA HIS A 15 -15.20 0.04 -20.55
C HIS A 15 -14.12 -0.73 -19.78
N ARG A 16 -14.43 -1.30 -18.61
CA ARG A 16 -13.44 -1.93 -17.71
C ARG A 16 -12.66 -3.05 -18.39
N GLN A 17 -13.31 -3.83 -19.25
CA GLN A 17 -12.71 -4.93 -19.99
C GLN A 17 -11.84 -4.49 -21.17
N SER A 18 -11.92 -3.22 -21.58
CA SER A 18 -11.11 -2.69 -22.67
C SER A 18 -9.69 -2.29 -22.23
N LEU A 19 -9.45 -2.23 -20.90
CA LEU A 19 -8.13 -1.95 -20.33
C LEU A 19 -7.32 -3.22 -20.19
N THR A 20 -6.55 -3.54 -21.23
CA THR A 20 -5.73 -4.74 -21.26
C THR A 20 -4.26 -4.47 -20.93
N VAL A 21 -3.54 -5.51 -20.53
CA VAL A 21 -2.09 -5.63 -20.49
C VAL A 21 -1.62 -5.95 -21.92
N PRO A 22 -0.51 -5.37 -22.40
CA PRO A 22 -0.01 -5.67 -23.73
C PRO A 22 0.32 -7.17 -23.83
N PRO A 23 -0.34 -7.92 -24.72
CA PRO A 23 -0.10 -9.35 -24.83
C PRO A 23 1.28 -9.56 -25.43
N ARG A 24 2.05 -10.49 -24.86
CA ARG A 24 3.28 -10.93 -25.53
C ARG A 24 2.92 -11.82 -26.73
N PRO A 25 3.41 -11.51 -27.94
CA PRO A 25 3.22 -12.39 -29.09
C PRO A 25 3.74 -13.80 -28.83
N TYR A 26 3.03 -14.79 -29.36
CA TYR A 26 3.48 -16.18 -29.30
C TYR A 26 4.86 -16.31 -29.94
N TRP A 27 5.73 -17.07 -29.29
CA TRP A 27 7.07 -17.36 -29.77
C TRP A 27 7.43 -18.79 -29.44
N ASP A 28 8.30 -19.36 -30.26
CA ASP A 28 8.78 -20.73 -30.11
C ASP A 28 10.28 -20.83 -30.37
N LYS A 29 10.82 -22.04 -30.34
CA LYS A 29 12.26 -22.30 -30.60
C LYS A 29 12.71 -21.92 -32.00
N THR A 30 11.80 -21.72 -32.95
CA THR A 30 12.11 -21.33 -34.34
C THR A 30 12.13 -19.82 -34.53
N THR A 31 11.57 -19.07 -33.59
CA THR A 31 11.50 -17.61 -33.64
C THR A 31 12.87 -17.00 -33.34
N THR A 32 13.41 -16.19 -34.25
CA THR A 32 14.69 -15.50 -34.00
C THR A 32 14.52 -14.35 -33.01
N ALA A 33 15.61 -13.95 -32.35
CA ALA A 33 15.59 -12.83 -31.40
C ALA A 33 15.12 -11.52 -32.06
N GLU A 34 15.51 -11.26 -33.31
CA GLU A 34 15.10 -10.08 -34.05
C GLU A 34 13.61 -10.13 -34.42
N GLN A 35 13.12 -11.28 -34.89
CA GLN A 35 11.71 -11.48 -35.19
C GLN A 35 10.84 -11.27 -33.95
N LEU A 36 11.26 -11.83 -32.81
CA LEU A 36 10.54 -11.67 -31.56
C LEU A 36 10.52 -10.21 -31.09
N GLN A 37 11.65 -9.52 -31.15
CA GLN A 37 11.71 -8.11 -30.77
C GLN A 37 10.82 -7.23 -31.65
N GLN A 38 10.74 -7.54 -32.95
CA GLN A 38 9.89 -6.82 -33.88
C GLN A 38 8.40 -7.08 -33.59
N ALA A 39 8.01 -8.34 -33.42
CA ALA A 39 6.63 -8.71 -33.08
C ALA A 39 6.18 -8.08 -31.75
N GLU A 40 7.04 -8.11 -30.72
CA GLU A 40 6.77 -7.47 -29.42
C GLU A 40 6.56 -5.96 -29.57
N ARG A 41 7.36 -5.28 -30.40
CA ARG A 41 7.21 -3.84 -30.67
C ARG A 41 5.91 -3.53 -31.41
N GLU A 42 5.55 -4.32 -32.41
CA GLU A 42 4.32 -4.14 -33.18
C GLU A 42 3.08 -4.32 -32.30
N SER A 43 3.05 -5.41 -31.51
CA SER A 43 1.98 -5.67 -30.55
C SER A 43 1.86 -4.54 -29.51
N PHE A 44 2.98 -4.07 -28.96
CA PHE A 44 2.98 -2.97 -27.99
C PHE A 44 2.48 -1.65 -28.58
N VAL A 45 2.85 -1.34 -29.83
CA VAL A 45 2.35 -0.13 -30.51
C VAL A 45 0.85 -0.23 -30.78
N GLU A 46 0.35 -1.39 -31.20
CA GLU A 46 -1.06 -1.61 -31.45
C GLU A 46 -1.89 -1.50 -30.17
N TRP A 47 -1.43 -2.13 -29.09
CA TRP A 47 -2.02 -1.98 -27.76
C TRP A 47 -2.11 -0.51 -27.32
N ARG A 48 -1.04 0.28 -27.51
CA ARG A 48 -1.04 1.71 -27.20
C ARG A 48 -2.02 2.52 -28.05
N ARG A 49 -2.25 2.12 -29.31
CA ARG A 49 -3.26 2.77 -30.17
C ARG A 49 -4.67 2.50 -29.64
N GLY A 50 -4.95 1.27 -29.22
CA GLY A 50 -6.23 0.92 -28.60
C GLY A 50 -6.54 1.76 -27.36
N LEU A 51 -5.55 1.93 -26.46
CA LEU A 51 -5.72 2.80 -25.29
C LEU A 51 -5.93 4.28 -25.67
N ALA A 52 -5.21 4.79 -26.67
CA ALA A 52 -5.37 6.17 -27.13
C ALA A 52 -6.76 6.42 -27.76
N GLN A 53 -7.29 5.44 -28.49
CA GLN A 53 -8.66 5.50 -29.03
C GLN A 53 -9.69 5.53 -27.90
N LEU A 54 -9.52 4.72 -26.85
CA LEU A 54 -10.40 4.75 -25.68
C LEU A 54 -10.40 6.12 -24.98
N GLU A 55 -9.24 6.78 -24.86
CA GLU A 55 -9.15 8.13 -24.30
C GLU A 55 -9.86 9.17 -25.16
N GLU A 56 -9.67 9.12 -26.49
CA GLU A 56 -10.22 10.10 -27.44
C GLU A 56 -11.74 9.95 -27.63
N ASP A 57 -12.21 8.70 -27.83
CA ASP A 57 -13.61 8.42 -28.16
C ASP A 57 -14.56 8.63 -26.97
N HIS A 58 -14.10 8.32 -25.75
CA HIS A 58 -14.95 8.32 -24.56
C HIS A 58 -14.63 9.45 -23.57
N GLY A 59 -13.58 10.24 -23.82
CA GLY A 59 -13.14 11.33 -22.94
C GLY A 59 -12.70 10.85 -21.56
N LEU A 60 -12.20 9.61 -21.49
CA LEU A 60 -11.75 8.97 -20.24
C LEU A 60 -10.35 9.42 -19.89
N VAL A 61 -10.07 9.57 -18.58
CA VAL A 61 -8.72 9.88 -18.09
C VAL A 61 -8.09 8.58 -17.62
N LEU A 62 -7.04 8.13 -18.31
CA LEU A 62 -6.27 6.99 -17.86
C LEU A 62 -5.17 7.41 -16.88
N THR A 63 -4.76 6.44 -16.06
CA THR A 63 -3.50 6.52 -15.34
C THR A 63 -2.31 6.74 -16.29
N PRO A 64 -1.23 7.41 -15.84
CA PRO A 64 0.01 7.51 -16.60
C PRO A 64 0.70 6.14 -16.63
N PHE A 65 0.22 5.25 -17.49
CA PHE A 65 0.75 3.91 -17.66
C PHE A 65 2.16 3.93 -18.27
N GLU A 66 2.90 2.83 -18.09
CA GLU A 66 4.26 2.70 -18.58
C GLU A 66 4.33 2.65 -20.12
N LYS A 67 5.11 3.56 -20.72
CA LYS A 67 5.25 3.70 -22.19
C LYS A 67 6.52 3.03 -22.73
N ASN A 68 7.41 2.59 -21.85
CA ASN A 68 8.63 1.89 -22.20
C ASN A 68 8.41 0.37 -22.27
N ILE A 69 8.51 -0.20 -23.48
CA ILE A 69 8.39 -1.64 -23.73
C ILE A 69 9.38 -2.47 -22.91
N GLU A 70 10.56 -1.93 -22.57
CA GLU A 70 11.55 -2.68 -21.81
C GLU A 70 11.07 -3.04 -20.40
N VAL A 71 10.15 -2.27 -19.83
CA VAL A 71 9.54 -2.58 -18.53
C VAL A 71 8.48 -3.66 -18.69
N TRP A 72 7.65 -3.59 -19.74
CA TRP A 72 6.68 -4.64 -20.07
C TRP A 72 7.35 -5.98 -20.41
N ARG A 73 8.52 -5.95 -21.08
CA ARG A 73 9.36 -7.14 -21.29
C ARG A 73 9.80 -7.79 -19.99
N GLN A 74 10.03 -6.99 -18.93
CA GLN A 74 10.35 -7.54 -17.61
C GLN A 74 9.12 -8.19 -16.98
N LEU A 75 7.94 -7.56 -17.08
CA LEU A 75 6.69 -8.18 -16.64
C LEU A 75 6.45 -9.53 -17.35
N TRP A 76 6.58 -9.58 -18.68
CA TRP A 76 6.39 -10.83 -19.41
C TRP A 76 7.33 -11.95 -18.93
N ARG A 77 8.60 -11.63 -18.67
CA ARG A 77 9.56 -12.60 -18.12
C ARG A 77 9.18 -13.09 -16.73
N VAL A 78 8.65 -12.20 -15.88
CA VAL A 78 8.17 -12.55 -14.53
C VAL A 78 6.99 -13.50 -14.65
N VAL A 79 6.00 -13.14 -15.47
CA VAL A 79 4.80 -13.94 -15.69
C VAL A 79 5.15 -15.31 -16.24
N GLU A 80 6.07 -15.41 -17.21
CA GLU A 80 6.48 -16.69 -17.79
C GLU A 80 7.23 -17.58 -16.80
N ARG A 81 8.18 -17.02 -16.03
CA ARG A 81 9.07 -17.79 -15.15
C ARG A 81 8.46 -18.19 -13.81
N SER A 82 7.42 -17.49 -13.36
CA SER A 82 6.83 -17.71 -12.04
C SER A 82 5.73 -18.77 -12.07
N ASP A 83 5.64 -19.54 -11.00
CA ASP A 83 4.58 -20.53 -10.75
C ASP A 83 3.37 -19.88 -10.08
N LEU A 84 3.63 -18.89 -9.22
CA LEU A 84 2.64 -18.05 -8.53
C LEU A 84 2.93 -16.58 -8.86
N ILE A 85 1.89 -15.81 -9.18
CA ILE A 85 1.97 -14.36 -9.30
C ILE A 85 1.31 -13.74 -8.08
N VAL A 86 2.03 -12.87 -7.39
CA VAL A 86 1.52 -12.11 -6.25
C VAL A 86 1.42 -10.66 -6.67
N GLN A 87 0.19 -10.15 -6.69
CA GLN A 87 -0.10 -8.76 -6.98
C GLN A 87 -0.14 -7.98 -5.66
N ILE A 88 0.84 -7.09 -5.45
CA ILE A 88 0.95 -6.27 -4.25
C ILE A 88 0.14 -4.98 -4.46
N VAL A 89 -0.80 -4.73 -3.56
CA VAL A 89 -1.69 -3.57 -3.57
C VAL A 89 -1.60 -2.78 -2.27
N ASP A 90 -1.90 -1.49 -2.31
CA ASP A 90 -1.98 -0.63 -1.12
C ASP A 90 -3.37 -0.79 -0.46
N ALA A 91 -3.38 -1.11 0.84
CA ALA A 91 -4.59 -1.37 1.63
C ALA A 91 -5.59 -0.22 1.65
N ARG A 92 -5.15 1.03 1.42
CA ARG A 92 -6.03 2.20 1.43
C ARG A 92 -6.93 2.27 0.20
N ASN A 93 -6.56 1.66 -0.91
CA ASN A 93 -7.37 1.66 -2.13
C ASN A 93 -7.07 0.40 -2.99
N PRO A 94 -7.38 -0.79 -2.48
CA PRO A 94 -6.88 -2.04 -3.06
C PRO A 94 -7.43 -2.26 -4.48
N LEU A 95 -8.66 -1.83 -4.78
CA LEU A 95 -9.25 -1.96 -6.11
C LEU A 95 -8.57 -1.10 -7.18
N PHE A 96 -8.06 0.07 -6.83
CA PHE A 96 -7.36 0.94 -7.78
C PHE A 96 -6.00 0.36 -8.19
N PHE A 97 -5.29 -0.25 -7.23
CA PHE A 97 -3.97 -0.85 -7.46
C PHE A 97 -4.03 -2.28 -8.01
N ARG A 98 -5.21 -2.90 -8.01
CA ARG A 98 -5.45 -4.24 -8.54
C ARG A 98 -5.67 -4.18 -10.05
N SER A 99 -5.00 -5.05 -10.80
CA SER A 99 -5.24 -5.26 -12.22
C SER A 99 -5.90 -6.61 -12.46
N THR A 100 -7.21 -6.59 -12.71
CA THR A 100 -7.98 -7.81 -13.05
C THR A 100 -7.57 -8.37 -14.41
N ASP A 101 -7.14 -7.52 -15.33
CA ASP A 101 -6.70 -7.97 -16.64
C ASP A 101 -5.38 -8.76 -16.57
N LEU A 102 -4.47 -8.38 -15.65
CA LEU A 102 -3.28 -9.19 -15.41
C LEU A 102 -3.64 -10.61 -14.95
N GLU A 103 -4.67 -10.77 -14.11
CA GLU A 103 -5.14 -12.08 -13.66
C GLU A 103 -5.62 -12.93 -14.84
N ILE A 104 -6.37 -12.32 -15.78
CA ILE A 104 -6.83 -12.97 -17.01
C ILE A 104 -5.62 -13.37 -17.88
N TYR A 105 -4.70 -12.44 -18.13
CA TYR A 105 -3.50 -12.67 -18.93
C TYR A 105 -2.62 -13.80 -18.37
N VAL A 106 -2.45 -13.88 -17.05
CA VAL A 106 -1.71 -14.97 -16.40
C VAL A 106 -2.36 -16.33 -16.67
N LYS A 107 -3.70 -16.40 -16.61
CA LYS A 107 -4.46 -17.62 -16.90
C LYS A 107 -4.45 -18.01 -18.38
N GLU A 108 -4.39 -17.04 -19.29
CA GLU A 108 -4.23 -17.30 -20.73
C GLU A 108 -2.87 -17.92 -21.07
N ILE A 109 -1.81 -17.52 -20.37
CA ILE A 109 -0.46 -18.08 -20.56
C ILE A 109 -0.38 -19.52 -20.06
N ASP A 110 -0.83 -19.77 -18.83
CA ASP A 110 -0.90 -21.12 -18.26
C ASP A 110 -2.05 -21.20 -17.25
N PRO A 111 -3.11 -22.00 -17.53
CA PRO A 111 -4.26 -22.13 -16.64
C PRO A 111 -3.93 -22.59 -15.22
N ARG A 112 -2.78 -23.26 -15.04
CA ARG A 112 -2.32 -23.78 -13.74
C ARG A 112 -1.73 -22.69 -12.86
N LYS A 113 -1.28 -21.57 -13.43
CA LYS A 113 -0.73 -20.46 -12.65
C LYS A 113 -1.83 -19.82 -11.80
N ARG A 114 -1.49 -19.46 -10.58
CA ARG A 114 -2.40 -18.76 -9.66
C ARG A 114 -1.98 -17.31 -9.53
N CYS A 115 -2.96 -16.45 -9.26
CA CYS A 115 -2.73 -15.05 -8.92
C CYS A 115 -3.28 -14.82 -7.51
N LEU A 116 -2.46 -14.26 -6.65
CA LEU A 116 -2.77 -14.00 -5.24
C LEU A 116 -2.65 -12.50 -4.99
N LEU A 117 -3.59 -11.92 -4.23
CA LEU A 117 -3.55 -10.51 -3.87
C LEU A 117 -2.85 -10.32 -2.51
N LEU A 118 -1.73 -9.61 -2.47
CA LEU A 118 -1.08 -9.22 -1.21
C LEU A 118 -1.45 -7.77 -0.88
N ILE A 119 -2.33 -7.59 0.10
CA ILE A 119 -2.80 -6.29 0.55
C ILE A 119 -1.80 -5.76 1.58
N ASN A 120 -0.88 -4.93 1.11
CA ASN A 120 0.20 -4.38 1.91
C ASN A 120 -0.20 -3.06 2.59
N LYS A 121 0.48 -2.71 3.68
CA LYS A 121 0.13 -1.59 4.58
C LYS A 121 -1.19 -1.83 5.33
N ALA A 122 -1.49 -3.10 5.63
CA ALA A 122 -2.72 -3.48 6.32
C ALA A 122 -2.82 -2.88 7.74
N ASP A 123 -1.70 -2.41 8.31
CA ASP A 123 -1.63 -1.61 9.54
C ASP A 123 -2.40 -0.28 9.46
N MET A 124 -2.63 0.24 8.25
CA MET A 124 -3.43 1.44 8.02
C MET A 124 -4.95 1.17 8.04
N LEU A 125 -5.38 -0.08 8.22
CA LEU A 125 -6.80 -0.43 8.30
C LEU A 125 -7.16 -0.88 9.73
N THR A 126 -8.34 -0.47 10.20
CA THR A 126 -8.88 -1.03 11.45
C THR A 126 -9.31 -2.50 11.24
N PRO A 127 -9.41 -3.32 12.30
CA PRO A 127 -9.90 -4.70 12.18
C PRO A 127 -11.27 -4.78 11.48
N ASN A 128 -12.18 -3.86 11.81
CA ASN A 128 -13.49 -3.79 11.16
C ASN A 128 -13.38 -3.50 9.66
N GLN A 129 -12.51 -2.57 9.26
CA GLN A 129 -12.28 -2.27 7.85
C GLN A 129 -11.68 -3.48 7.10
N ARG A 130 -10.77 -4.23 7.73
CA ARG A 130 -10.20 -5.47 7.18
C ARG A 130 -11.29 -6.53 6.99
N ARG A 131 -12.20 -6.69 7.95
CA ARG A 131 -13.36 -7.60 7.84
C ARG A 131 -14.26 -7.23 6.66
N LEU A 132 -14.63 -5.96 6.51
CA LEU A 132 -15.47 -5.50 5.40
C LEU A 132 -14.83 -5.73 4.02
N TRP A 133 -13.49 -5.59 3.93
CA TRP A 133 -12.75 -5.90 2.72
C TRP A 133 -12.62 -7.42 2.48
N ALA A 134 -12.38 -8.22 3.53
CA ALA A 134 -12.32 -9.67 3.44
C ALA A 134 -13.63 -10.24 2.86
N SER A 135 -14.78 -9.88 3.44
CA SER A 135 -16.09 -10.30 2.94
C SER A 135 -16.34 -9.87 1.49
N TYR A 136 -15.77 -8.73 1.06
CA TYR A 136 -15.85 -8.30 -0.34
C TYR A 136 -15.02 -9.21 -1.26
N PHE A 137 -13.78 -9.51 -0.90
CA PHE A 137 -12.89 -10.32 -1.74
C PHE A 137 -13.35 -11.77 -1.83
N GLU A 138 -13.83 -12.35 -0.72
CA GLU A 138 -14.43 -13.69 -0.69
C GLU A 138 -15.64 -13.78 -1.62
N ARG A 139 -16.55 -12.81 -1.55
CA ARG A 139 -17.73 -12.75 -2.42
C ARG A 139 -17.37 -12.66 -3.91
N VAL A 140 -16.26 -12.01 -4.25
CA VAL A 140 -15.78 -11.89 -5.63
C VAL A 140 -14.90 -13.09 -6.02
N GLY A 141 -14.58 -13.99 -5.09
CA GLY A 141 -13.77 -15.18 -5.34
C GLY A 141 -12.29 -14.87 -5.54
N VAL A 142 -11.75 -13.93 -4.77
CA VAL A 142 -10.38 -13.43 -4.91
C VAL A 142 -9.59 -13.87 -3.71
N GLU A 143 -8.48 -14.57 -3.94
CA GLU A 143 -7.56 -14.96 -2.87
C GLU A 143 -6.74 -13.74 -2.44
N PHE A 144 -6.69 -13.47 -1.14
CA PHE A 144 -5.98 -12.33 -0.58
C PHE A 144 -5.22 -12.69 0.70
N ILE A 145 -4.21 -11.89 1.02
CA ILE A 145 -3.47 -11.92 2.28
C ILE A 145 -3.22 -10.49 2.75
N TYR A 146 -3.47 -10.20 4.02
CA TYR A 146 -3.06 -8.94 4.65
C TYR A 146 -1.63 -9.00 5.15
N PHE A 147 -0.85 -7.96 4.84
CA PHE A 147 0.54 -7.85 5.27
C PHE A 147 0.92 -6.40 5.61
N SER A 148 1.86 -6.25 6.54
CA SER A 148 2.53 -4.98 6.81
C SER A 148 4.03 -5.16 6.78
N ALA A 149 4.65 -4.66 5.72
CA ALA A 149 6.12 -4.64 5.61
C ALA A 149 6.77 -3.77 6.70
N LEU A 150 6.05 -2.76 7.22
CA LEU A 150 6.54 -1.89 8.28
C LEU A 150 6.63 -2.66 9.60
N LYS A 151 5.51 -3.26 10.06
CA LYS A 151 5.49 -4.08 11.28
C LYS A 151 6.48 -5.25 11.21
N ALA A 152 6.60 -5.88 10.05
CA ALA A 152 7.54 -6.98 9.86
C ALA A 152 9.02 -6.53 9.86
N GLY A 153 9.30 -5.29 9.47
CA GLY A 153 10.64 -4.71 9.51
C GLY A 153 11.04 -4.30 10.93
N THR A 154 10.14 -3.65 11.67
CA THR A 154 10.40 -3.21 13.06
C THR A 154 10.58 -4.40 14.01
N ALA A 155 9.77 -5.46 13.89
CA ALA A 155 9.89 -6.67 14.71
C ALA A 155 11.23 -7.42 14.55
N ARG A 156 12.02 -7.10 13.51
CA ARG A 156 13.31 -7.76 13.21
C ARG A 156 14.52 -6.85 13.43
N ALA A 157 14.34 -5.55 13.65
CA ALA A 157 15.43 -4.63 13.92
C ALA A 157 15.89 -4.80 15.38
N SER A 158 17.08 -5.36 15.59
CA SER A 158 17.74 -5.35 16.90
C SER A 158 18.18 -3.91 17.25
N PRO A 159 18.20 -3.50 18.53
CA PRO A 159 18.47 -2.12 18.95
C PRO A 159 19.84 -1.55 18.57
N ASP A 160 20.77 -2.37 18.07
CA ASP A 160 22.18 -2.02 17.89
C ASP A 160 22.57 -1.60 16.46
N ASP A 161 21.66 -1.66 15.49
CA ASP A 161 21.93 -1.28 14.10
C ASP A 161 20.86 -0.28 13.59
N ASP A 162 21.01 1.02 13.87
CA ASP A 162 20.65 2.08 12.91
C ASP A 162 21.14 3.47 13.34
N ASP A 163 22.00 4.06 12.51
CA ASP A 163 22.44 5.47 12.54
C ASP A 163 21.81 6.25 11.36
N ASP A 164 20.69 5.78 10.82
CA ASP A 164 19.95 6.43 9.71
C ASP A 164 18.48 6.67 10.07
N GLU A 165 18.09 7.95 10.05
CA GLU A 165 16.77 8.50 10.35
C GLU A 165 15.60 7.83 9.61
N VAL A 166 14.93 6.85 10.24
CA VAL A 166 13.48 6.60 10.06
C VAL A 166 12.91 6.14 11.41
N GLU A 167 12.38 7.10 12.19
CA GLU A 167 11.69 6.83 13.44
C GLU A 167 10.25 6.36 13.19
N GLU A 168 9.92 5.08 13.40
CA GLU A 168 8.59 4.65 13.84
C GLU A 168 8.71 3.44 14.80
N GLU A 169 8.07 3.56 15.96
CA GLU A 169 8.22 2.71 17.14
C GLU A 169 7.24 1.53 17.20
N GLU A 170 7.67 0.53 17.99
CA GLU A 170 7.07 -0.75 18.32
C GLU A 170 5.57 -0.70 18.68
N GLU A 171 4.82 -1.63 18.09
CA GLU A 171 3.52 -2.08 18.59
C GLU A 171 3.70 -3.48 19.17
N GLU A 172 3.91 -3.58 20.49
CA GLU A 172 3.56 -4.79 21.23
C GLU A 172 2.05 -4.71 21.51
N GLU A 173 1.29 -5.61 20.90
CA GLU A 173 -0.07 -5.98 21.32
C GLU A 173 0.11 -7.11 22.34
N GLU A 174 0.06 -6.79 23.64
CA GLU A 174 -0.16 -7.81 24.67
C GLU A 174 -1.64 -8.22 24.60
N GLU A 175 -1.91 -9.41 24.06
CA GLU A 175 -3.18 -10.08 24.26
C GLU A 175 -3.24 -10.53 25.73
N GLU A 176 -4.08 -9.87 26.55
CA GLU A 176 -4.37 -10.33 27.90
C GLU A 176 -5.19 -11.63 27.82
N GLU A 177 -4.55 -12.77 28.10
CA GLU A 177 -5.26 -14.01 28.46
C GLU A 177 -6.01 -13.78 29.79
N ALA A 178 -7.34 -13.73 29.72
CA ALA A 178 -8.18 -13.74 30.90
C ALA A 178 -8.36 -15.18 31.41
N ASP A 179 -7.59 -15.50 32.44
CA ASP A 179 -7.62 -16.77 33.17
C ASP A 179 -8.97 -17.04 33.88
N GLU A 180 -9.27 -18.33 33.97
CA GLU A 180 -10.51 -18.95 34.42
C GLU A 180 -11.07 -18.50 35.78
N ALA A 181 -12.39 -18.34 35.88
CA ALA A 181 -13.12 -18.38 37.15
C ALA A 181 -14.42 -19.22 37.06
N SER A 182 -14.27 -20.50 37.41
CA SER A 182 -15.22 -21.44 38.02
C SER A 182 -16.75 -21.18 37.90
N THR A 183 -17.39 -22.04 37.10
CA THR A 183 -18.60 -22.85 37.39
C THR A 183 -19.75 -22.21 38.20
N SER A 184 -20.88 -21.97 37.53
CA SER A 184 -22.19 -22.36 38.07
C SER A 184 -23.11 -22.86 36.96
N THR A 185 -23.52 -24.10 37.09
CA THR A 185 -24.39 -24.91 36.22
C THR A 185 -25.77 -24.30 35.97
N THR A 186 -26.17 -24.19 34.71
CA THR A 186 -27.56 -24.38 34.26
C THR A 186 -27.58 -24.89 32.82
N ASP A 187 -28.08 -26.12 32.65
CA ASP A 187 -28.26 -26.84 31.38
C ASP A 187 -29.28 -26.18 30.43
N VAL A 188 -28.87 -25.82 29.20
CA VAL A 188 -29.71 -25.69 27.97
C VAL A 188 -28.83 -25.97 26.73
N PRO A 189 -29.27 -26.70 25.68
CA PRO A 189 -28.37 -27.46 24.81
C PRO A 189 -27.94 -26.77 23.49
N ALA A 190 -26.67 -27.02 23.14
CA ALA A 190 -26.09 -27.29 21.81
C ALA A 190 -26.68 -26.57 20.57
N SER A 191 -26.23 -25.34 20.31
CA SER A 191 -26.17 -24.78 18.95
C SER A 191 -24.95 -23.87 18.66
N HIS A 192 -23.98 -23.74 19.58
CA HIS A 192 -22.91 -22.72 19.48
C HIS A 192 -21.65 -23.14 18.71
N GLY A 193 -21.45 -24.43 18.41
CA GLY A 193 -20.19 -24.89 17.80
C GLY A 193 -19.97 -24.51 16.33
N LYS A 194 -20.95 -23.92 15.64
CA LYS A 194 -20.78 -23.43 14.26
C LYS A 194 -20.47 -21.94 14.18
N GLU A 195 -21.02 -21.16 15.11
CA GLU A 195 -20.81 -19.71 15.14
C GLU A 195 -19.39 -19.41 15.65
N GLU A 196 -18.90 -20.18 16.64
CA GLU A 196 -17.53 -20.06 17.15
C GLU A 196 -16.47 -20.47 16.09
N GLU A 197 -16.69 -21.56 15.34
CA GLU A 197 -15.78 -21.99 14.27
C GLU A 197 -15.74 -20.98 13.09
N GLU A 198 -16.89 -20.39 12.72
CA GLU A 198 -16.96 -19.37 11.67
C GLU A 198 -16.29 -18.04 12.10
N GLU A 199 -16.40 -17.65 13.37
CA GLU A 199 -15.73 -16.46 13.91
C GLU A 199 -14.20 -16.62 13.94
N GLU A 200 -13.68 -17.79 14.33
CA GLU A 200 -12.24 -18.06 14.33
C GLU A 200 -11.63 -18.05 12.90
N GLU A 201 -12.33 -18.63 11.92
CA GLU A 201 -11.89 -18.61 10.52
C GLU A 201 -11.89 -17.19 9.93
N GLU A 202 -12.90 -16.36 10.27
CA GLU A 202 -12.94 -14.95 9.89
C GLU A 202 -11.78 -14.16 10.51
N GLU A 203 -11.46 -14.42 11.78
CA GLU A 203 -10.34 -13.77 12.47
C GLU A 203 -8.97 -14.13 11.86
N GLU A 204 -8.78 -15.39 11.48
CA GLU A 204 -7.56 -15.82 10.79
C GLU A 204 -7.42 -15.15 9.41
N ALA A 205 -8.52 -14.99 8.67
CA ALA A 205 -8.51 -14.37 7.35
C ALA A 205 -8.20 -12.85 7.39
N ILE A 206 -8.61 -12.15 8.45
CA ILE A 206 -8.34 -10.71 8.61
C ILE A 206 -6.96 -10.43 9.23
N ARG A 207 -6.28 -11.44 9.78
CA ARG A 207 -5.00 -11.29 10.48
C ARG A 207 -3.91 -10.73 9.57
N VAL A 208 -3.13 -9.76 10.08
CA VAL A 208 -1.91 -9.30 9.42
C VAL A 208 -0.80 -10.30 9.70
N LEU A 209 -0.27 -10.93 8.66
CA LEU A 209 0.75 -11.97 8.83
C LEU A 209 2.14 -11.37 9.12
N SER A 210 2.94 -12.09 9.92
CA SER A 210 4.38 -11.87 10.03
C SER A 210 5.10 -12.28 8.73
N ALA A 211 6.37 -11.88 8.58
CA ALA A 211 7.17 -12.24 7.41
C ALA A 211 7.34 -13.77 7.23
N GLU A 212 7.40 -14.51 8.34
CA GLU A 212 7.58 -15.97 8.34
C GLU A 212 6.29 -16.67 7.93
N GLN A 213 5.17 -16.30 8.57
CA GLN A 213 3.84 -16.79 8.20
C GLN A 213 3.49 -16.46 6.75
N LEU A 214 3.87 -15.28 6.25
CA LEU A 214 3.68 -14.92 4.85
C LEU A 214 4.48 -15.85 3.93
N ALA A 215 5.75 -16.14 4.25
CA ALA A 215 6.57 -17.04 3.44
C ALA A 215 5.99 -18.46 3.39
N ASP A 216 5.52 -18.98 4.53
CA ASP A 216 4.89 -20.30 4.63
C ASP A 216 3.57 -20.35 3.87
N ARG A 217 2.72 -19.32 4.01
CA ARG A 217 1.47 -19.23 3.27
C ARG A 217 1.73 -19.16 1.76
N LEU A 218 2.68 -18.35 1.31
CA LEU A 218 3.06 -18.28 -0.10
C LEU A 218 3.59 -19.62 -0.65
N LEU A 219 4.33 -20.37 0.16
CA LEU A 219 4.78 -21.72 -0.20
C LEU A 219 3.61 -22.69 -0.33
N ALA A 220 2.65 -22.63 0.59
CA ALA A 220 1.45 -23.47 0.56
C ALA A 220 0.56 -23.18 -0.67
N GLU A 221 0.50 -21.92 -1.11
CA GLU A 221 -0.25 -21.54 -2.32
C GLU A 221 0.45 -21.91 -3.63
N CYS A 222 1.76 -22.22 -3.59
CA CYS A 222 2.49 -22.71 -4.75
C CYS A 222 2.05 -24.14 -5.12
N PRO A 223 1.99 -24.48 -6.42
CA PRO A 223 1.73 -25.86 -6.83
C PRO A 223 2.82 -26.80 -6.31
N SER A 224 2.47 -28.04 -5.96
CA SER A 224 3.44 -29.02 -5.47
C SER A 224 4.56 -29.26 -6.49
N MET A 225 5.78 -29.00 -6.04
CA MET A 225 7.01 -29.10 -6.82
C MET A 225 7.72 -30.44 -6.64
N GLU A 226 7.11 -31.38 -5.90
CA GLU A 226 7.70 -32.67 -5.58
C GLU A 226 8.02 -33.48 -6.84
N GLY A 227 9.27 -33.89 -6.96
CA GLY A 227 9.77 -34.69 -8.09
C GLY A 227 10.14 -33.89 -9.34
N GLN A 228 9.87 -32.58 -9.40
CA GLN A 228 10.32 -31.74 -10.52
C GLN A 228 11.80 -31.39 -10.34
N ARG A 229 12.61 -31.74 -11.34
CA ARG A 229 14.02 -31.37 -11.40
C ARG A 229 14.25 -30.27 -12.43
N ASP A 230 15.15 -29.35 -12.11
CA ASP A 230 15.60 -28.35 -13.05
C ASP A 230 16.48 -28.98 -14.15
N ALA A 231 16.89 -28.16 -15.13
CA ALA A 231 17.77 -28.61 -16.21
C ALA A 231 19.14 -29.12 -15.73
N ALA A 232 19.54 -28.79 -14.48
CA ALA A 232 20.78 -29.23 -13.85
C ALA A 232 20.58 -30.49 -12.97
N GLY A 233 19.36 -31.05 -12.90
CA GLY A 233 19.04 -32.23 -12.11
C GLY A 233 18.84 -31.97 -10.61
N GLN A 234 18.85 -30.71 -10.18
CA GLN A 234 18.54 -30.26 -8.83
C GLN A 234 17.03 -30.14 -8.63
N GLN A 235 16.57 -30.15 -7.38
CA GLN A 235 15.16 -29.96 -7.08
C GLN A 235 14.72 -28.55 -7.50
N ARG A 236 13.65 -28.47 -8.31
CA ARG A 236 13.14 -27.20 -8.81
C ARG A 236 12.52 -26.41 -7.65
N LYS A 237 13.05 -25.21 -7.39
CA LYS A 237 12.48 -24.24 -6.45
C LYS A 237 11.20 -23.64 -7.04
N ALA A 238 10.22 -23.31 -6.19
CA ALA A 238 9.03 -22.59 -6.62
C ALA A 238 9.36 -21.12 -6.85
N ASN A 239 8.94 -20.59 -8.00
CA ASN A 239 9.19 -19.21 -8.38
C ASN A 239 7.94 -18.35 -8.13
N ILE A 240 8.07 -17.32 -7.30
CA ILE A 240 6.99 -16.36 -7.01
C ILE A 240 7.32 -15.04 -7.69
N GLY A 241 6.44 -14.55 -8.55
CA GLY A 241 6.57 -13.27 -9.23
C GLY A 241 5.83 -12.18 -8.47
N LEU A 242 6.54 -11.14 -8.01
CA LEU A 242 5.94 -9.99 -7.35
C LEU A 242 5.66 -8.90 -8.38
N VAL A 243 4.40 -8.46 -8.47
CA VAL A 243 3.95 -7.42 -9.41
C VAL A 243 3.15 -6.38 -8.65
N GLY A 244 3.30 -5.09 -8.98
CA GLY A 244 2.52 -4.03 -8.37
C GLY A 244 2.91 -2.64 -8.86
N TYR A 245 2.12 -1.66 -8.45
CA TYR A 245 2.38 -0.25 -8.74
C TYR A 245 3.65 0.24 -8.03
N PRO A 246 4.26 1.35 -8.47
CA PRO A 246 5.25 2.04 -7.65
C PRO A 246 4.69 2.42 -6.26
N ASN A 247 5.56 2.47 -5.24
CA ASN A 247 5.24 2.95 -3.89
C ASN A 247 4.19 2.15 -3.07
N VAL A 248 3.65 1.04 -3.60
CA VAL A 248 2.77 0.12 -2.82
C VAL A 248 3.54 -0.70 -1.78
N GLY A 249 4.88 -0.67 -1.82
CA GLY A 249 5.75 -1.32 -0.83
C GLY A 249 6.34 -2.65 -1.28
N LYS A 250 6.28 -3.02 -2.57
CA LYS A 250 6.89 -4.25 -3.11
C LYS A 250 8.35 -4.49 -2.66
N SER A 251 9.21 -3.49 -2.77
CA SER A 251 10.62 -3.62 -2.36
C SER A 251 10.77 -3.71 -0.83
N SER A 252 9.87 -3.07 -0.07
CA SER A 252 9.83 -3.20 1.39
C SER A 252 9.37 -4.58 1.82
N THR A 253 8.37 -5.16 1.14
CA THR A 253 7.93 -6.54 1.36
C THR A 253 9.06 -7.53 1.11
N ILE A 254 9.85 -7.34 0.06
CA ILE A 254 11.03 -8.19 -0.21
C ILE A 254 12.03 -8.10 0.94
N ASN A 255 12.41 -6.89 1.36
CA ASN A 255 13.37 -6.72 2.46
C ASN A 255 12.84 -7.30 3.78
N ALA A 256 11.54 -7.13 4.07
CA ALA A 256 10.90 -7.70 5.24
C ALA A 256 10.92 -9.23 5.21
N LEU A 257 10.64 -9.85 4.06
CA LEU A 257 10.70 -11.30 3.88
C LEU A 257 12.13 -11.84 4.05
N VAL A 258 13.11 -11.20 3.40
CA VAL A 258 14.52 -11.62 3.47
C VAL A 258 15.13 -11.35 4.85
N GLY A 259 14.61 -10.37 5.60
CA GLY A 259 15.17 -9.95 6.90
C GLY A 259 16.45 -9.13 6.77
N ALA A 260 16.77 -8.64 5.56
CA ALA A 260 17.92 -7.79 5.31
C ALA A 260 17.63 -6.80 4.18
N LYS A 261 18.37 -5.69 4.14
CA LYS A 261 18.26 -4.64 3.13
C LYS A 261 18.89 -5.09 1.80
N CYS A 262 18.18 -5.96 1.06
CA CYS A 262 18.64 -6.48 -0.23
C CYS A 262 18.29 -5.58 -1.42
N VAL A 263 17.15 -4.89 -1.35
CA VAL A 263 16.64 -4.04 -2.43
C VAL A 263 16.53 -2.60 -1.95
N ALA A 264 16.93 -1.66 -2.82
CA ALA A 264 16.78 -0.24 -2.54
C ALA A 264 15.29 0.15 -2.44
N VAL A 265 14.92 0.84 -1.36
CA VAL A 265 13.58 1.39 -1.10
C VAL A 265 13.60 2.91 -1.21
N GLY A 266 12.46 3.50 -1.56
CA GLY A 266 12.29 4.95 -1.58
C GLY A 266 10.87 5.35 -1.95
N SER A 267 10.46 6.53 -1.49
CA SER A 267 9.12 7.10 -1.72
C SER A 267 8.91 7.68 -3.12
N THR A 268 9.98 7.81 -3.91
CA THR A 268 9.91 8.26 -5.30
C THR A 268 9.76 7.07 -6.25
N PRO A 269 8.81 7.09 -7.20
CA PRO A 269 8.68 6.06 -8.22
C PRO A 269 10.00 5.84 -9.01
N GLY A 270 10.23 4.59 -9.46
CA GLY A 270 11.34 4.26 -10.39
C GLY A 270 12.66 3.82 -9.75
N LYS A 271 12.66 3.38 -8.49
CA LYS A 271 13.87 2.87 -7.80
C LYS A 271 14.31 1.49 -8.31
N THR A 272 13.40 0.50 -8.35
CA THR A 272 13.68 -0.80 -8.99
C THR A 272 13.63 -0.64 -10.51
N LYS A 273 14.76 -0.84 -11.20
CA LYS A 273 14.87 -0.66 -12.66
C LYS A 273 15.01 -1.95 -13.46
N HIS A 274 15.43 -3.03 -12.80
CA HIS A 274 15.75 -4.29 -13.45
C HIS A 274 15.12 -5.45 -12.70
N PHE A 275 14.69 -6.45 -13.48
CA PHE A 275 14.28 -7.75 -13.01
C PHE A 275 15.40 -8.38 -12.19
N GLN A 276 15.05 -8.90 -11.01
CA GLN A 276 15.98 -9.55 -10.11
C GLN A 276 15.35 -10.84 -9.58
N THR A 277 16.20 -11.83 -9.32
CA THR A 277 15.79 -13.08 -8.67
C THR A 277 16.49 -13.17 -7.33
N ILE A 278 15.71 -13.31 -6.26
CA ILE A 278 16.16 -13.30 -4.88
C ILE A 278 15.83 -14.66 -4.27
N HIS A 279 16.82 -15.30 -3.67
CA HIS A 279 16.62 -16.55 -2.95
C HIS A 279 16.10 -16.24 -1.56
N LEU A 280 14.87 -16.68 -1.26
CA LEU A 280 14.28 -16.49 0.06
C LEU A 280 14.57 -17.69 0.96
N THR A 281 14.27 -18.89 0.46
CA THR A 281 14.55 -20.15 1.16
C THR A 281 15.18 -21.16 0.20
N ASP A 282 15.53 -22.34 0.70
CA ASP A 282 16.00 -23.44 -0.15
C ASP A 282 14.93 -23.93 -1.14
N GLN A 283 13.66 -23.61 -0.90
CA GLN A 283 12.53 -24.02 -1.73
C GLN A 283 11.89 -22.87 -2.52
N LEU A 284 12.11 -21.61 -2.14
CA LEU A 284 11.46 -20.43 -2.71
C LEU A 284 12.42 -19.45 -3.38
N LEU A 285 12.01 -19.00 -4.58
CA LEU A 285 12.64 -17.95 -5.35
C LEU A 285 11.65 -16.79 -5.57
N LEU A 286 12.04 -15.58 -5.20
CA LEU A 286 11.29 -14.37 -5.50
C LEU A 286 11.80 -13.72 -6.78
N CYS A 287 10.89 -13.33 -7.64
CA CYS A 287 11.16 -12.58 -8.87
C CYS A 287 10.58 -11.17 -8.73
N ASP A 288 11.46 -10.18 -8.61
CA ASP A 288 11.08 -8.77 -8.50
C ASP A 288 10.94 -8.15 -9.90
N CYS A 289 9.84 -7.45 -10.14
CA CYS A 289 9.64 -6.62 -11.31
C CYS A 289 9.78 -5.13 -10.94
N PRO A 290 10.18 -4.25 -11.86
CA PRO A 290 10.01 -2.81 -11.66
C PRO A 290 8.55 -2.48 -11.35
N GLY A 291 8.33 -1.47 -10.50
CA GLY A 291 6.97 -0.97 -10.24
C GLY A 291 6.36 -0.48 -11.55
N LEU A 292 5.22 -1.06 -11.93
CA LEU A 292 4.57 -0.81 -13.21
C LEU A 292 3.22 -0.17 -12.94
N VAL A 293 2.95 0.95 -13.60
CA VAL A 293 1.61 1.55 -13.59
C VAL A 293 0.82 0.91 -14.72
N PHE A 294 -0.20 0.13 -14.36
CA PHE A 294 -1.16 -0.42 -15.31
C PHE A 294 -2.13 0.68 -15.78
N PRO A 295 -2.66 0.58 -17.02
CA PRO A 295 -3.75 1.44 -17.44
C PRO A 295 -4.97 1.12 -16.58
N SER A 296 -5.45 2.12 -15.83
CA SER A 296 -6.65 2.07 -15.02
C SER A 296 -7.42 3.36 -15.23
N PHE A 297 -8.74 3.32 -15.13
CA PHE A 297 -9.54 4.53 -15.20
C PHE A 297 -9.35 5.37 -13.94
N ALA A 298 -8.86 6.59 -14.11
CA ALA A 298 -8.73 7.55 -13.03
C ALA A 298 -9.86 8.56 -13.12
N THR A 299 -10.53 8.85 -11.99
CA THR A 299 -11.57 9.89 -11.96
C THR A 299 -10.96 11.27 -12.22
N THR A 300 -9.81 11.55 -11.62
CA THR A 300 -9.09 12.82 -11.78
C THR A 300 -7.58 12.63 -11.61
N LYS A 301 -6.79 13.56 -12.17
CA LYS A 301 -5.35 13.66 -11.87
C LYS A 301 -5.07 13.90 -10.39
N ALA A 302 -5.99 14.59 -9.70
CA ALA A 302 -5.87 14.87 -8.28
C ALA A 302 -5.90 13.57 -7.43
N ALA A 303 -6.80 12.64 -7.76
CA ALA A 303 -6.86 11.34 -7.09
C ALA A 303 -5.54 10.57 -7.21
N MET A 304 -4.94 10.52 -8.40
CA MET A 304 -3.66 9.84 -8.63
C MET A 304 -2.48 10.42 -7.83
N VAL A 305 -2.53 11.71 -7.46
CA VAL A 305 -1.55 12.33 -6.57
C VAL A 305 -1.80 11.87 -5.13
N CYS A 306 -3.06 11.87 -4.68
CA CYS A 306 -3.45 11.39 -3.35
C CYS A 306 -3.13 9.90 -3.14
N ASP A 307 -3.21 9.08 -4.20
CA ASP A 307 -2.84 7.66 -4.17
C ASP A 307 -1.32 7.43 -4.28
N GLY A 308 -0.52 8.48 -4.50
CA GLY A 308 0.95 8.39 -4.57
C GLY A 308 1.51 7.79 -5.87
N VAL A 309 0.70 7.72 -6.94
CA VAL A 309 1.13 7.30 -8.28
C VAL A 309 1.93 8.40 -8.97
N LEU A 310 1.46 9.65 -8.85
CA LEU A 310 2.13 10.82 -9.42
C LEU A 310 3.10 11.45 -8.41
N PRO A 311 4.31 11.89 -8.84
CA PRO A 311 5.29 12.47 -7.94
C PRO A 311 4.84 13.83 -7.39
N ILE A 312 4.72 13.93 -6.07
CA ILE A 312 4.27 15.15 -5.36
C ILE A 312 5.26 16.32 -5.55
N ASP A 313 6.56 16.04 -5.60
CA ASP A 313 7.58 17.09 -5.70
C ASP A 313 7.49 17.90 -7.00
N GLN A 314 7.04 17.26 -8.09
CA GLN A 314 6.92 17.85 -9.44
C GLN A 314 5.52 18.40 -9.73
N LEU A 315 4.65 18.44 -8.72
CA LEU A 315 3.27 18.87 -8.85
C LEU A 315 3.21 20.37 -9.24
N ARG A 316 2.48 20.67 -10.32
CA ARG A 316 2.23 22.03 -10.79
C ARG A 316 0.95 22.62 -10.22
N GLU A 317 -0.09 21.81 -10.09
CA GLU A 317 -1.43 22.20 -9.64
C GLU A 317 -1.75 21.41 -8.37
N TYR A 318 -1.85 22.13 -7.25
CA TYR A 318 -2.01 21.53 -5.92
C TYR A 318 -3.41 21.70 -5.34
N THR A 319 -4.23 22.58 -5.92
CA THR A 319 -5.56 22.89 -5.44
C THR A 319 -6.51 21.70 -5.54
N GLY A 320 -6.47 20.96 -6.66
CA GLY A 320 -7.25 19.74 -6.85
C GLY A 320 -6.96 18.65 -5.80
N PRO A 321 -5.72 18.15 -5.70
CA PRO A 321 -5.33 17.16 -4.68
C PRO A 321 -5.67 17.61 -3.25
N MET A 322 -5.35 18.86 -2.90
CA MET A 322 -5.64 19.39 -1.57
C MET A 322 -7.14 19.55 -1.31
N GLY A 323 -7.94 19.84 -2.34
CA GLY A 323 -9.39 19.86 -2.24
C GLY A 323 -9.96 18.49 -1.91
N LEU A 324 -9.40 17.42 -2.49
CA LEU A 324 -9.79 16.05 -2.13
C LEU A 324 -9.41 15.71 -0.69
N VAL A 325 -8.20 16.07 -0.24
CA VAL A 325 -7.78 15.84 1.15
C VAL A 325 -8.70 16.58 2.12
N ALA A 326 -9.02 17.86 1.85
CA ALA A 326 -9.88 18.65 2.71
C ALA A 326 -11.35 18.16 2.74
N GLN A 327 -11.82 17.48 1.69
CA GLN A 327 -13.14 16.84 1.67
C GLN A 327 -13.17 15.48 2.39
N ARG A 328 -12.04 14.76 2.39
CA ARG A 328 -11.92 13.40 2.96
C ARG A 328 -11.62 13.40 4.45
N ILE A 329 -10.81 14.35 4.90
CA ILE A 329 -10.34 14.42 6.28
C ILE A 329 -11.16 15.48 7.03
N PRO A 330 -11.79 15.12 8.16
CA PRO A 330 -12.51 16.08 8.98
C PRO A 330 -11.61 17.24 9.44
N LYS A 331 -12.18 18.46 9.48
CA LYS A 331 -11.47 19.68 9.89
C LYS A 331 -10.73 19.50 11.22
N TRP A 332 -11.44 19.00 12.23
CA TRP A 332 -10.90 18.87 13.59
C TRP A 332 -9.66 17.97 13.61
N PHE A 333 -9.64 16.92 12.78
CA PHE A 333 -8.50 16.00 12.66
C PHE A 333 -7.27 16.70 12.09
N ILE A 334 -7.45 17.55 11.07
CA ILE A 334 -6.36 18.37 10.50
C ILE A 334 -5.84 19.38 11.54
N GLU A 335 -6.75 20.05 12.25
CA GLU A 335 -6.40 21.01 13.31
C GLU A 335 -5.61 20.35 14.43
N ALA A 336 -6.06 19.18 14.91
CA ALA A 336 -5.41 18.42 15.97
C ALA A 336 -4.04 17.87 15.53
N THR A 337 -3.95 17.29 14.33
CA THR A 337 -2.70 16.72 13.80
C THR A 337 -1.60 17.76 13.65
N TYR A 338 -1.95 18.96 13.21
CA TYR A 338 -0.96 20.01 12.93
C TYR A 338 -0.84 21.09 13.99
N GLY A 339 -1.73 21.13 14.98
CA GLY A 339 -1.82 22.20 15.97
C GLY A 339 -2.17 23.55 15.34
N ILE A 340 -3.02 23.55 14.31
CA ILE A 340 -3.43 24.76 13.57
C ILE A 340 -4.91 25.05 13.77
N ARG A 341 -5.31 26.30 13.50
CA ARG A 341 -6.72 26.70 13.48
C ARG A 341 -7.11 27.11 12.06
N ILE A 342 -8.01 26.36 11.44
CA ILE A 342 -8.50 26.60 10.09
C ILE A 342 -9.71 27.53 10.19
N ILE A 343 -9.55 28.73 9.65
CA ILE A 343 -10.62 29.72 9.56
C ILE A 343 -11.38 29.42 8.26
N MET A 344 -12.66 29.11 8.39
CA MET A 344 -13.55 28.85 7.26
C MET A 344 -14.48 30.04 7.07
N ARG A 345 -14.87 30.31 5.83
CA ARG A 345 -15.94 31.27 5.52
C ARG A 345 -17.27 30.81 6.16
N SER A 346 -18.06 31.77 6.64
CA SER A 346 -19.41 31.48 7.14
C SER A 346 -20.34 31.08 6.00
N GLU A 347 -21.45 30.41 6.30
CA GLU A 347 -22.46 30.05 5.29
C GLU A 347 -23.02 31.31 4.57
N GLU A 348 -23.12 32.44 5.28
CA GLU A 348 -23.55 33.73 4.74
C GLU A 348 -22.56 34.30 3.70
N GLU A 349 -21.28 33.99 3.83
CA GLU A 349 -20.21 34.39 2.91
C GLU A 349 -19.98 33.33 1.79
N GLY A 350 -20.83 32.31 1.71
CA GLY A 350 -20.75 31.22 0.74
C GLY A 350 -19.88 30.04 1.18
N GLY A 351 -19.62 29.89 2.48
CA GLY A 351 -18.97 28.72 3.06
C GLY A 351 -19.85 27.47 2.98
N THR A 352 -19.21 26.31 2.82
CA THR A 352 -19.89 25.01 2.65
C THR A 352 -19.82 24.11 3.90
N GLY A 353 -19.26 24.61 5.00
CA GLY A 353 -18.99 23.85 6.22
C GLY A 353 -17.81 22.86 6.12
N ILE A 354 -17.26 22.66 4.92
CA ILE A 354 -16.06 21.85 4.65
C ILE A 354 -14.92 22.81 4.32
N PRO A 355 -13.72 22.64 4.91
CA PRO A 355 -12.61 23.53 4.62
C PRO A 355 -12.19 23.41 3.15
N THR A 356 -11.89 24.53 2.54
CA THR A 356 -11.34 24.57 1.18
C THR A 356 -9.84 24.30 1.20
N ALA A 357 -9.29 23.89 0.05
CA ALA A 357 -7.84 23.71 -0.11
C ALA A 357 -7.05 24.96 0.31
N GLU A 358 -7.52 26.14 -0.10
CA GLU A 358 -6.87 27.42 0.21
C GLU A 358 -6.83 27.69 1.72
N GLU A 359 -7.96 27.52 2.42
CA GLU A 359 -8.07 27.76 3.86
C GLU A 359 -7.12 26.85 4.66
N VAL A 360 -7.04 25.56 4.31
CA VAL A 360 -6.11 24.61 4.94
C VAL A 360 -4.66 25.01 4.70
N LEU A 361 -4.31 25.34 3.44
CA LEU A 361 -2.95 25.66 3.05
C LEU A 361 -2.46 26.96 3.67
N VAL A 362 -3.30 27.99 3.71
CA VAL A 362 -2.98 29.28 4.34
C VAL A 362 -2.78 29.12 5.84
N ALA A 363 -3.65 28.38 6.53
CA ALA A 363 -3.51 28.11 7.96
C ALA A 363 -2.20 27.36 8.27
N TYR A 364 -1.90 26.29 7.51
CA TYR A 364 -0.68 25.50 7.69
C TYR A 364 0.59 26.30 7.37
N ALA A 365 0.61 27.01 6.24
CA ALA A 365 1.75 27.81 5.81
C ALA A 365 2.06 28.93 6.82
N THR A 366 1.02 29.59 7.35
CA THR A 366 1.17 30.65 8.37
C THR A 366 1.74 30.09 9.67
N ALA A 367 1.20 28.97 10.16
CA ALA A 367 1.66 28.32 11.39
C ALA A 367 3.12 27.83 11.28
N ARG A 368 3.56 27.42 10.08
CA ARG A 368 4.93 26.94 9.81
C ARG A 368 5.89 28.04 9.33
N GLY A 369 5.43 29.29 9.22
CA GLY A 369 6.25 30.41 8.74
C GLY A 369 6.67 30.29 7.26
N PHE A 370 5.93 29.52 6.46
CA PHE A 370 6.19 29.40 5.01
C PHE A 370 5.64 30.63 4.31
N MET A 371 6.53 31.58 3.99
CA MET A 371 6.19 32.82 3.28
C MET A 371 6.88 32.90 1.93
N LYS A 372 6.18 33.40 0.92
CA LYS A 372 6.74 33.72 -0.40
C LYS A 372 7.68 34.92 -0.30
N SER A 373 8.81 34.87 -1.00
CA SER A 373 9.75 35.99 -1.10
C SER A 373 9.06 37.22 -1.69
N GLY A 374 9.02 38.33 -0.96
CA GLY A 374 8.47 39.60 -1.41
C GLY A 374 7.40 40.17 -0.47
N MET A 375 6.15 39.73 -0.60
CA MET A 375 4.98 40.36 0.05
C MET A 375 4.55 39.70 1.37
N GLY A 376 5.29 38.70 1.87
CA GLY A 376 4.93 37.99 3.10
C GLY A 376 3.65 37.16 2.99
N ASN A 377 3.18 36.88 1.77
CA ASN A 377 2.05 35.99 1.54
C ASN A 377 2.44 34.54 1.85
N PRO A 378 1.54 33.73 2.43
CA PRO A 378 1.83 32.33 2.70
C PRO A 378 2.18 31.52 1.44
N ASP A 379 3.15 30.60 1.56
CA ASP A 379 3.56 29.69 0.50
C ASP A 379 2.73 28.40 0.52
N GLU A 380 1.55 28.49 -0.10
CA GLU A 380 0.64 27.36 -0.31
C GLU A 380 1.27 26.19 -1.06
N SER A 381 2.15 26.45 -2.03
CA SER A 381 2.74 25.37 -2.85
C SER A 381 3.67 24.51 -2.03
N ARG A 382 4.49 25.13 -1.16
CA ARG A 382 5.34 24.40 -0.23
C ARG A 382 4.51 23.66 0.82
N ALA A 383 3.50 24.31 1.39
CA ALA A 383 2.57 23.69 2.35
C ALA A 383 1.87 22.46 1.76
N ALA A 384 1.37 22.55 0.52
CA ALA A 384 0.67 21.46 -0.14
C ALA A 384 1.55 20.22 -0.31
N ARG A 385 2.81 20.39 -0.70
CA ARG A 385 3.74 19.25 -0.82
C ARG A 385 3.96 18.54 0.51
N CYS A 386 4.07 19.28 1.62
CA CYS A 386 4.20 18.69 2.95
C CYS A 386 2.94 17.89 3.32
N ILE A 387 1.76 18.51 3.21
CA ILE A 387 0.51 17.87 3.60
C ILE A 387 0.18 16.66 2.71
N LEU A 388 0.43 16.74 1.39
CA LEU A 388 0.20 15.61 0.48
C LEU A 388 1.16 14.45 0.77
N LYS A 389 2.41 14.72 1.16
CA LYS A 389 3.34 13.66 1.60
C LYS A 389 2.86 13.00 2.89
N ASP A 390 2.42 13.80 3.86
CA ASP A 390 1.82 13.30 5.11
C ASP A 390 0.57 12.45 4.85
N TYR A 391 -0.26 12.83 3.89
CA TYR A 391 -1.42 12.05 3.45
C TYR A 391 -1.01 10.71 2.82
N VAL A 392 -0.06 10.72 1.89
CA VAL A 392 0.44 9.48 1.25
C VAL A 392 1.14 8.56 2.24
N ASN A 393 1.81 9.11 3.25
CA ASN A 393 2.47 8.34 4.31
C ASN A 393 1.51 7.83 5.39
N GLY A 394 0.24 8.24 5.38
CA GLY A 394 -0.78 7.77 6.33
C GLY A 394 -0.90 8.60 7.62
N LYS A 395 -0.20 9.73 7.75
CA LYS A 395 -0.40 10.65 8.87
C LYS A 395 -1.77 11.33 8.83
N LEU A 396 -2.23 11.67 7.62
CA LEU A 396 -3.64 12.01 7.36
C LEU A 396 -4.29 10.81 6.69
N LEU A 397 -4.81 9.90 7.50
CA LEU A 397 -5.30 8.62 7.01
C LEU A 397 -6.72 8.71 6.47
N PHE A 398 -6.91 8.16 5.28
CA PHE A 398 -8.20 7.92 4.66
C PHE A 398 -8.11 6.63 3.85
N CYS A 399 -9.06 5.73 4.08
CA CYS A 399 -9.15 4.44 3.42
C CYS A 399 -10.44 4.40 2.59
N HIS A 400 -10.32 3.98 1.33
CA HIS A 400 -11.47 3.81 0.45
C HIS A 400 -12.29 2.59 0.90
N PRO A 401 -13.62 2.69 0.94
CA PRO A 401 -14.47 1.56 1.28
C PRO A 401 -14.59 0.57 0.11
N PRO A 402 -15.01 -0.69 0.36
CA PRO A 402 -15.54 -1.56 -0.67
C PRO A 402 -16.76 -0.91 -1.36
N PRO A 403 -17.06 -1.20 -2.64
CA PRO A 403 -18.14 -0.57 -3.41
C PRO A 403 -19.54 -0.58 -2.78
N SER A 404 -19.80 -1.50 -1.84
CA SER A 404 -21.08 -1.63 -1.15
C SER A 404 -21.23 -0.76 0.10
N HIS A 405 -20.19 -0.02 0.51
CA HIS A 405 -20.15 0.72 1.77
C HIS A 405 -19.93 2.23 1.56
N ASP A 406 -20.45 3.04 2.48
CA ASP A 406 -20.26 4.49 2.47
C ASP A 406 -18.89 4.90 3.03
N ALA A 407 -18.26 5.88 2.41
CA ALA A 407 -16.90 6.30 2.77
C ALA A 407 -16.81 7.00 4.14
N ALA A 408 -17.86 7.72 4.56
CA ALA A 408 -17.84 8.40 5.85
C ALA A 408 -17.98 7.39 7.00
N ALA A 409 -18.96 6.48 6.90
CA ALA A 409 -19.13 5.41 7.88
C ALA A 409 -17.90 4.50 7.97
N PHE A 410 -17.27 4.18 6.83
CA PHE A 410 -16.09 3.33 6.80
C PHE A 410 -14.87 3.94 7.52
N ASN A 411 -14.73 5.27 7.54
CA ASN A 411 -13.59 5.96 8.16
C ASN A 411 -13.90 6.54 9.55
N GLU A 412 -15.12 6.35 10.07
CA GLU A 412 -15.57 6.92 11.34
C GLU A 412 -14.65 6.54 12.51
N GLU A 413 -14.28 5.26 12.60
CA GLU A 413 -13.37 4.74 13.65
C GLU A 413 -11.97 5.38 13.58
N ILE A 414 -11.44 5.63 12.38
CA ILE A 414 -10.14 6.29 12.19
C ILE A 414 -10.20 7.75 12.64
N HIS A 415 -11.34 8.39 12.41
CA HIS A 415 -11.61 9.78 12.74
C HIS A 415 -12.43 9.90 14.03
N ASP A 416 -12.28 8.96 14.97
CA ASP A 416 -12.85 9.12 16.31
C ASP A 416 -11.89 9.97 17.16
N PRO A 417 -12.35 11.10 17.76
CA PRO A 417 -11.53 11.91 18.65
C PRO A 417 -10.93 11.12 19.82
N THR A 418 -11.64 10.13 20.35
CA THR A 418 -11.16 9.32 21.48
C THR A 418 -10.00 8.42 21.08
N VAL A 419 -10.09 7.77 19.92
CA VAL A 419 -9.01 6.97 19.33
C VAL A 419 -7.81 7.85 19.00
N PHE A 420 -8.05 9.06 18.49
CA PHE A 420 -6.99 10.04 18.22
C PHE A 420 -6.26 10.46 19.50
N GLU A 421 -6.99 10.81 20.57
CA GLU A 421 -6.42 11.18 21.86
C GLU A 421 -5.61 10.03 22.47
N GLN A 422 -6.13 8.81 22.45
CA GLN A 422 -5.40 7.63 22.93
C GLN A 422 -4.09 7.43 22.14
N LYS A 423 -4.12 7.53 20.81
CA LYS A 423 -2.91 7.46 19.97
C LYS A 423 -1.93 8.60 20.28
N PHE A 424 -2.43 9.80 20.51
CA PHE A 424 -1.63 10.98 20.80
C PHE A 424 -0.98 10.90 22.20
N GLU A 425 -1.73 10.49 23.22
CA GLU A 425 -1.23 10.27 24.58
C GLU A 425 -0.22 9.13 24.61
N ARG A 426 -0.49 8.01 23.92
CA ARG A 426 0.47 6.91 23.77
C ARG A 426 1.77 7.40 23.13
N LYS A 427 1.70 8.17 22.04
CA LYS A 427 2.90 8.78 21.42
C LYS A 427 3.65 9.72 22.36
N LYS A 428 2.95 10.49 23.18
CA LYS A 428 3.56 11.40 24.16
C LYS A 428 4.28 10.62 25.27
N LEU A 429 3.64 9.59 25.83
CA LEU A 429 4.21 8.72 26.86
C LEU A 429 5.46 7.99 26.36
N VAL A 430 5.41 7.49 25.13
CA VAL A 430 6.54 6.83 24.47
C VAL A 430 7.71 7.81 24.23
N GLY A 431 7.42 9.03 23.77
CA GLY A 431 8.43 10.08 23.63
C GLY A 431 9.09 10.48 24.96
N GLU A 432 8.31 10.56 26.04
CA GLU A 432 8.83 10.80 27.39
C GLU A 432 9.68 9.62 27.89
N ALA A 433 9.27 8.37 27.65
CA ALA A 433 10.02 7.17 27.99
C ALA A 433 11.37 7.08 27.25
N ARG A 434 11.41 7.43 25.96
CA ARG A 434 12.65 7.54 25.17
C ARG A 434 13.62 8.58 25.73
N GLN A 435 13.11 9.74 26.14
CA GLN A 435 13.94 10.79 26.72
C GLN A 435 14.59 10.33 28.04
N VAL A 436 13.86 9.59 28.86
CA VAL A 436 14.38 8.97 30.09
C VAL A 436 15.40 7.87 29.79
N SER A 437 15.12 6.99 28.83
CA SER A 437 16.05 5.92 28.41
C SER A 437 17.37 6.48 27.87
N MET A 438 17.31 7.53 27.05
CA MET A 438 18.48 8.23 26.54
C MET A 438 19.28 8.90 27.67
N MET A 439 18.60 9.51 28.65
CA MET A 439 19.27 10.05 29.85
C MET A 439 19.95 8.95 30.68
N MET A 440 19.32 7.79 30.84
CA MET A 440 19.92 6.64 31.56
C MET A 440 21.13 6.08 30.81
N HIS A 441 21.08 5.97 29.48
CA HIS A 441 22.21 5.55 28.65
C HIS A 441 23.39 6.51 28.79
N TRP A 442 23.14 7.82 28.72
CA TRP A 442 24.15 8.85 28.94
C TRP A 442 24.71 8.80 30.35
N TRP A 443 23.88 8.54 31.35
CA TRP A 443 24.31 8.38 32.74
C TRP A 443 25.19 7.14 32.93
N HIS A 444 24.85 6.02 32.30
CA HIS A 444 25.67 4.80 32.27
C HIS A 444 27.02 5.02 31.58
N MET A 445 27.05 5.69 30.42
CA MET A 445 28.30 6.07 29.75
C MET A 445 29.14 7.02 30.61
N PHE A 446 28.50 7.95 31.32
CA PHE A 446 29.18 8.88 32.22
C PHE A 446 29.80 8.16 33.43
N ILE A 447 29.09 7.18 34.01
CA ILE A 447 29.61 6.31 35.08
C ILE A 447 30.77 5.46 34.56
N MET A 448 30.62 4.82 33.40
CA MET A 448 31.68 4.01 32.78
C MET A 448 32.95 4.85 32.50
N ALA A 449 32.78 6.07 32.00
CA ALA A 449 33.88 7.00 31.78
C ALA A 449 34.55 7.43 33.10
N HIS A 450 33.79 7.66 34.16
CA HIS A 450 34.33 7.99 35.49
C HIS A 450 35.05 6.81 36.14
N VAL A 451 34.52 5.59 36.01
CA VAL A 451 35.16 4.36 36.50
C VAL A 451 36.46 4.11 35.73
N TRP A 452 36.48 4.35 34.42
CA TRP A 452 37.69 4.24 33.60
C TRP A 452 38.74 5.29 33.98
N LEU A 453 38.34 6.55 34.19
CA LEU A 453 39.22 7.62 34.67
C LEU A 453 39.76 7.39 36.08
N ALA A 454 39.00 6.71 36.95
CA ALA A 454 39.43 6.36 38.31
C ALA A 454 40.35 5.12 38.36
N ALA A 455 40.39 4.33 37.27
CA ALA A 455 41.25 3.16 37.13
C ALA A 455 42.62 3.48 36.50
N ILE A 456 42.80 4.69 35.95
CA ILE A 456 44.07 5.27 35.48
C ILE A 456 44.70 6.06 36.63
#